data_AF-A0A5R8WTK5-F1
#
_entry.id   AF-A0A5R8WTK5-F1
#
_cell.length_a   1.000
_cell.length_b   1.000
_cell.length_c   1.000
_cell.angle_alpha   90.00
_cell.angle_beta   90.00
_cell.angle_gamma   90.00
#
_symmetry.space_group_name_H-M   'P 1'
#
loop_
_entity.id
_entity.type
_entity.pdbx_description
1 polymer ?
#
loop_
_entity_poly.entity_id
_entity_poly.type
_entity_poly.pdbx_seq_one_letter_code
_entity_poly.pdbx_strand_id
1 'polypeptide(L)'
;MLRKQKFITREDLQTNPGTLYVFGDNERRRGYGGQAKAMRGEPNAVGVRTKRKPARTAPDDFWTDDTYEQNCRFIDEDLAPVFA
;
A
#
# COMPACT_ATOMS: atom_id res chain seq x y z
N MET A 1 -11.54 10.09 10.25
CA MET A 1 -10.46 10.46 11.21
C MET A 1 -9.23 9.63 10.90
N LEU A 2 -8.08 10.27 10.64
CA LEU A 2 -6.82 9.57 10.40
C LEU A 2 -6.20 9.10 11.72
N ARG A 3 -5.78 7.83 11.79
CA ARG A 3 -5.06 7.26 12.93
C ARG A 3 -3.71 6.74 12.48
N LYS A 4 -2.69 6.91 13.30
CA LYS A 4 -1.36 6.31 13.08
C LYS A 4 -1.13 5.25 14.15
N GLN A 5 -0.73 4.06 13.72
CA GLN A 5 -0.41 2.95 14.61
C GLN A 5 1.02 2.49 14.32
N LYS A 6 1.82 2.30 15.36
CA LYS A 6 3.26 1.98 15.21
C LYS A 6 3.47 0.61 14.56
N PHE A 7 2.65 -0.38 14.94
CA PHE A 7 2.66 -1.72 14.37
C PHE A 7 1.23 -2.15 14.08
N ILE A 8 0.95 -2.49 12.83
CA ILE A 8 -0.34 -2.99 12.39
C ILE A 8 -0.20 -4.50 12.16
N THR A 9 -1.08 -5.26 12.78
CA THR A 9 -1.18 -6.72 12.67
C THR A 9 -2.41 -7.10 11.85
N ARG A 10 -2.47 -8.36 11.40
CA ARG A 10 -3.67 -8.87 10.71
C ARG A 10 -4.90 -8.89 11.63
N GLU A 11 -4.69 -9.17 12.91
CA GLU A 11 -5.75 -9.17 13.92
C GLU A 11 -6.39 -7.78 14.09
N ASP A 12 -5.59 -6.71 13.99
CA ASP A 12 -6.13 -5.34 14.00
C ASP A 12 -7.16 -5.15 12.88
N LEU A 13 -6.85 -5.60 11.66
CA LEU A 13 -7.74 -5.48 10.51
C LEU A 13 -9.03 -6.28 10.70
N GLN A 14 -8.91 -7.51 11.19
CA GLN A 14 -10.03 -8.43 11.40
C GLN A 14 -10.95 -7.97 12.54
N THR A 15 -10.38 -7.38 13.60
CA THR A 15 -11.13 -6.85 14.75
C THR A 15 -11.81 -5.52 14.43
N ASN A 16 -11.33 -4.80 13.42
CA ASN A 16 -11.88 -3.50 13.00
C ASN A 16 -12.36 -3.53 11.53
N PRO A 17 -13.37 -4.36 11.18
CA PRO A 17 -13.78 -4.56 9.79
C PRO A 17 -14.30 -3.28 9.11
N GLY A 18 -14.79 -2.30 9.87
CA GLY A 18 -15.24 -1.00 9.35
C GLY A 18 -14.13 0.06 9.24
N THR A 19 -12.90 -0.26 9.60
CA THR A 19 -11.75 0.65 9.48
C THR A 19 -10.92 0.26 8.26
N LEU A 20 -10.66 1.23 7.37
CA LEU A 20 -9.69 1.05 6.29
C LEU A 20 -8.27 1.18 6.84
N TYR A 21 -7.41 0.24 6.44
CA TYR A 21 -5.99 0.27 6.78
C TYR A 21 -5.15 0.49 5.52
N VAL A 22 -4.43 1.61 5.49
CA VAL A 22 -3.65 2.04 4.32
C VAL A 22 -2.17 1.69 4.50
N PHE A 23 -1.53 1.12 3.49
CA PHE A 23 -0.11 0.75 3.54
C PHE A 23 0.62 0.95 2.20
N GLY A 24 1.94 1.07 2.26
CA GLY A 24 2.78 1.12 1.06
C GLY A 24 2.88 -0.25 0.38
N ASP A 25 2.62 -0.29 -0.92
CA ASP A 25 2.64 -1.46 -1.77
C ASP A 25 3.47 -1.21 -3.06
N ASN A 26 3.74 -2.27 -3.82
CA ASN A 26 4.33 -2.21 -5.15
C ASN A 26 3.28 -2.41 -6.24
N GLU A 27 3.51 -1.89 -7.44
CA GLU A 27 2.61 -2.04 -8.61
C GLU A 27 2.22 -3.49 -8.89
N ARG A 28 3.15 -4.43 -8.71
CA ARG A 28 2.91 -5.86 -8.97
C ARG A 28 2.04 -6.53 -7.90
N ARG A 29 1.74 -5.86 -6.77
CA ARG A 29 0.98 -6.41 -5.63
C ARG A 29 1.52 -7.75 -5.12
N ARG A 30 2.85 -7.93 -5.18
CA ARG A 30 3.54 -9.19 -4.83
C ARG A 30 4.43 -9.07 -3.59
N GLY A 31 4.72 -10.22 -2.98
CA GLY A 31 5.65 -10.37 -1.84
C GLY A 31 5.11 -9.83 -0.50
N TYR A 32 5.40 -10.51 0.60
CA TYR A 32 4.87 -10.18 1.94
C TYR A 32 5.90 -9.48 2.83
N GLY A 33 6.70 -8.58 2.26
CA GLY A 33 7.66 -7.78 3.03
C GLY A 33 6.99 -6.61 3.75
N GLY A 34 7.48 -6.25 4.95
CA GLY A 34 6.97 -5.10 5.71
C GLY A 34 5.49 -5.22 6.06
N GLN A 35 4.73 -4.13 5.89
CA GLN A 35 3.30 -4.05 6.20
C GLN A 35 2.44 -5.01 5.36
N ALA A 36 2.88 -5.34 4.13
CA ALA A 36 2.15 -6.27 3.27
C ALA A 36 1.96 -7.66 3.91
N LYS A 37 2.86 -8.07 4.82
CA LYS A 37 2.75 -9.32 5.58
C LYS A 37 1.46 -9.41 6.39
N ALA A 38 1.08 -8.30 7.03
CA ALA A 38 -0.10 -8.22 7.89
C ALA A 38 -1.35 -7.89 7.08
N MET A 39 -1.22 -6.99 6.10
CA MET A 39 -2.38 -6.28 5.55
C MET A 39 -2.85 -6.84 4.20
N ARG A 40 -1.95 -7.34 3.34
CA ARG A 40 -2.38 -7.76 2.00
C ARG A 40 -3.30 -8.98 2.07
N GLY A 41 -4.43 -8.87 1.39
CA GLY A 41 -5.47 -9.90 1.29
C GLY A 41 -6.65 -9.70 2.24
N GLU A 42 -6.54 -8.77 3.19
CA GLU A 42 -7.66 -8.42 4.06
C GLU A 42 -8.63 -7.46 3.32
N PRO A 43 -9.96 -7.61 3.53
CA PRO A 43 -10.99 -6.88 2.78
C PRO A 43 -10.98 -5.37 3.03
N ASN A 44 -10.43 -4.93 4.15
CA ASN A 44 -10.32 -3.54 4.56
C ASN A 44 -8.89 -2.99 4.43
N ALA A 45 -7.99 -3.69 3.73
CA ALA A 45 -6.64 -3.20 3.43
C ALA A 45 -6.59 -2.46 2.09
N VAL A 46 -6.05 -1.24 2.11
CA VAL A 46 -5.83 -0.41 0.93
C VAL A 46 -4.33 -0.29 0.67
N GLY A 47 -3.83 -0.98 -0.35
CA GLY A 47 -2.44 -0.92 -0.76
C GLY A 47 -2.20 0.26 -1.70
N VAL A 48 -1.31 1.17 -1.32
CA VAL A 48 -0.93 2.34 -2.13
C VAL A 48 0.39 2.08 -2.81
N ARG A 49 0.42 2.11 -4.13
CA ARG A 49 1.63 2.00 -4.94
C ARG A 49 2.63 3.07 -4.50
N THR A 50 3.85 2.64 -4.21
CA THR A 50 4.98 3.51 -3.84
C THR A 50 6.26 3.16 -4.59
N LYS A 51 6.23 2.10 -5.40
CA LYS A 51 7.35 1.59 -6.19
C LYS A 51 6.87 0.54 -7.21
N ARG A 52 7.73 0.18 -8.16
CA ARG A 52 7.41 -0.78 -9.24
C ARG A 52 7.37 -2.22 -8.75
N LYS A 53 8.47 -2.70 -8.14
CA LYS A 53 8.66 -4.13 -7.85
C LYS A 53 8.85 -4.38 -6.36
N PRO A 54 8.60 -5.61 -5.86
CA PRO A 54 8.85 -5.93 -4.46
C PRO A 54 10.34 -5.95 -4.10
N ALA A 55 11.22 -6.29 -5.06
CA ALA A 55 12.67 -6.32 -4.87
C ALA A 55 13.27 -4.92 -4.59
N ARG A 56 14.50 -4.86 -4.09
CA ARG A 56 15.18 -3.60 -3.70
C ARG A 56 16.61 -3.54 -4.23
N THR A 57 16.85 -4.19 -5.35
CA THR A 57 18.19 -4.52 -5.86
C THR A 57 18.51 -3.77 -7.14
N ALA A 58 17.51 -3.46 -7.97
CA ALA A 58 17.68 -2.80 -9.25
C ALA A 58 17.04 -1.40 -9.24
N PRO A 59 17.56 -0.43 -10.02
CA PRO A 59 16.94 0.89 -10.14
C PRO A 59 15.46 0.82 -10.59
N ASP A 60 15.14 -0.11 -11.49
CA ASP A 60 13.79 -0.32 -12.01
C ASP A 60 12.84 -1.02 -11.03
N ASP A 61 13.29 -1.34 -9.82
CA ASP A 61 12.42 -1.70 -8.70
C ASP A 61 11.67 -0.48 -8.14
N PHE A 62 12.23 0.71 -8.35
CA PHE A 62 11.73 1.99 -7.87
C PHE A 62 11.18 2.83 -9.03
N TRP A 63 10.49 3.91 -8.66
CA TRP A 63 10.09 4.92 -9.62
C TRP A 63 11.23 5.90 -9.92
N THR A 64 11.11 6.57 -11.07
CA THR A 64 11.97 7.68 -11.46
C THR A 64 11.09 8.89 -11.78
N ASP A 65 11.71 10.07 -11.85
CA ASP A 65 11.01 11.32 -12.18
C ASP A 65 10.46 11.29 -13.61
N ASP A 66 11.02 10.48 -14.51
CA ASP A 66 10.51 10.28 -15.87
C ASP A 66 9.07 9.76 -15.90
N THR A 67 8.61 9.12 -14.81
CA THR A 67 7.23 8.62 -14.70
C THR A 67 6.42 9.34 -13.64
N TYR A 68 6.83 10.54 -13.22
CA TYR A 68 6.17 11.34 -12.17
C TYR A 68 4.65 11.37 -12.31
N GLU A 69 4.14 11.82 -13.47
CA GLU A 69 2.69 11.92 -13.75
C GLU A 69 1.95 10.58 -13.65
N GLN A 70 2.62 9.48 -14.01
CA GLN A 70 2.04 8.15 -13.89
C GLN A 70 2.03 7.67 -12.44
N ASN A 71 3.09 7.97 -11.69
CA ASN A 71 3.22 7.63 -10.28
C ASN A 71 2.16 8.35 -9.44
N CYS A 72 1.93 9.65 -9.70
CA CYS A 72 0.86 10.43 -9.07
C CYS A 72 -0.52 9.83 -9.35
N ARG A 73 -0.84 9.54 -10.62
CA ARG A 73 -2.09 8.88 -10.99
C ARG A 73 -2.31 7.54 -10.28
N PHE A 74 -1.25 6.73 -10.15
CA PHE A 74 -1.32 5.47 -9.41
C PHE A 74 -1.60 5.65 -7.91
N ILE A 75 -1.03 6.68 -7.29
CA ILE A 75 -1.31 7.00 -5.88
C ILE A 75 -2.77 7.45 -5.74
N ASP A 76 -3.24 8.34 -6.62
CA ASP A 76 -4.61 8.88 -6.56
C ASP A 76 -5.65 7.77 -6.76
N GLU A 77 -5.44 6.88 -7.72
CA GLU A 77 -6.28 5.69 -7.95
C GLU A 77 -6.37 4.81 -6.70
N ASP A 78 -5.25 4.55 -6.02
CA ASP A 78 -5.21 3.70 -4.84
C ASP A 78 -5.82 4.37 -3.61
N LEU A 79 -5.73 5.70 -3.51
CA LEU A 79 -6.27 6.47 -2.41
C LEU A 79 -7.75 6.84 -2.59
N ALA A 80 -8.31 6.72 -3.80
CA ALA A 80 -9.72 7.04 -4.06
C ALA A 80 -10.70 6.39 -3.06
N PRO A 81 -10.57 5.10 -2.67
CA PRO A 81 -11.47 4.48 -1.69
C PRO A 81 -11.30 5.02 -0.26
N VAL A 82 -10.20 5.69 0.06
CA VAL A 82 -9.91 6.23 1.39
C VAL A 82 -10.68 7.53 1.65
N PHE A 83 -11.06 8.23 0.59
CA PHE A 83 -11.74 9.53 0.64
C PHE A 83 -13.19 9.49 0.14
N ALA A 84 -13.70 8.31 -0.19
CA ALA A 84 -15.07 8.09 -0.64
C ALA A 84 -16.11 8.23 0.48
#